data_AF-A0A6C0LGR7-F1
#
_entry.id   AF-A0A6C0LGR7-F1
#
_cell.length_a   1.000
_cell.length_b   1.000
_cell.length_c   1.000
_cell.angle_alpha   90.00
_cell.angle_beta   90.00
_cell.angle_gamma   90.00
#
_symmetry.space_group_name_H-M   'P 1'
#
loop_
_entity.id
_entity.type
_entity.pdbx_description
1 polymer ?
#
loop_
_entity_poly.entity_id
_entity_poly.type
_entity_poly.pdbx_seq_one_letter_code
_entity_poly.pdbx_strand_id
1 'polypeptide(L)'
;MNLKALYEYIKPLVDIYFYKYFGEKRDFVLNMIHLLDIKATPDNQETPDNCELINKIYYYVLLTVFLLLIIWILYDTFQKNYKTLAYKIGLLVKDQIRLRDVLEFKQIENIIYFTENFSLNIDLIMYLLFIVIILYIAYRFQYKLEIDDVYKEFNLLLPVLLVMLVLGIVYFIYNYTFLNLLSRRTHNLKDVIYKNINKEFINKNKICNYSEKKNKFDDYFQEGKCNDIKYNFNHNKLFIYISSVINEAYNTDNAITLEKFKTMKDKNGVLYKDKLSSAFYTFILIRYYVDNNLLDDAKDLFSTYNLGSYISRINPILSLNYDSLIFNSVNTLNYEMPKMKKAFNNNKDIYNYVYNDFYNNNSIIQELIVDIYNICKYKMISLYDYYLLNGIIILCVIIYYFFKYYFKK
;
A
#
# COMPACT_ATOMS: atom_id res chain seq x y z
N MET A 1 18.62 28.41 20.51
CA MET A 1 19.69 28.13 19.53
C MET A 1 19.65 29.22 18.47
N ASN A 2 20.73 29.96 18.28
CA ASN A 2 20.73 31.20 17.48
C ASN A 2 20.77 30.84 15.98
N LEU A 3 19.73 31.22 15.21
CA LEU A 3 19.61 30.91 13.77
C LEU A 3 20.85 31.34 12.96
N LYS A 4 21.52 32.41 13.39
CA LYS A 4 22.77 32.90 12.80
C LYS A 4 23.95 31.94 13.01
N ALA A 5 24.06 31.35 14.20
CA ALA A 5 25.11 30.37 14.50
C ALA A 5 24.88 29.04 13.75
N LEU A 6 23.62 28.62 13.57
CA LEU A 6 23.27 27.47 12.75
C LEU A 6 23.60 27.73 11.26
N TYR A 7 23.27 28.93 10.76
CA TYR A 7 23.59 29.33 9.39
C TYR A 7 25.10 29.38 9.14
N GLU A 8 25.90 29.95 10.05
CA GLU A 8 27.36 29.96 9.92
C GLU A 8 27.98 28.54 9.93
N TYR A 9 27.37 27.59 10.65
CA TYR A 9 27.78 26.18 10.63
C TYR A 9 27.42 25.45 9.33
N ILE A 10 26.28 25.79 8.70
CA ILE A 10 25.77 25.13 7.49
C ILE A 10 26.25 25.84 6.20
N LYS A 11 26.66 27.11 6.27
CA LYS A 11 27.13 27.89 5.11
C LYS A 11 28.25 27.21 4.32
N PRO A 12 29.28 26.60 4.93
CA PRO A 12 30.28 25.85 4.17
C PRO A 12 29.69 24.68 3.38
N LEU A 13 28.70 23.97 3.94
CA LEU A 13 27.97 22.90 3.25
C LEU A 13 27.16 23.45 2.07
N VAL A 14 26.47 24.58 2.25
CA VAL A 14 25.73 25.25 1.18
C VAL A 14 26.68 25.69 0.08
N ASP A 15 27.79 26.34 0.42
CA ASP A 15 28.72 26.89 -0.55
C ASP A 15 29.41 25.78 -1.38
N ILE A 16 29.78 24.66 -0.76
CA ILE A 16 30.43 23.53 -1.44
C ILE A 16 29.43 22.74 -2.28
N TYR A 17 28.24 22.47 -1.74
CA TYR A 17 27.23 21.68 -2.43
C TYR A 17 26.61 22.46 -3.60
N PHE A 18 26.32 23.75 -3.44
CA PHE A 18 25.70 24.55 -4.49
C PHE A 18 26.69 25.10 -5.52
N TYR A 19 27.83 25.66 -5.11
CA TYR A 19 28.72 26.32 -6.07
C TYR A 19 29.74 25.38 -6.71
N LYS A 20 30.29 24.42 -5.96
CA LYS A 20 31.34 23.53 -6.47
C LYS A 20 30.76 22.31 -7.18
N TYR A 21 29.87 21.57 -6.51
CA TYR A 21 29.30 20.35 -7.10
C TYR A 21 28.40 20.64 -8.32
N PHE A 22 27.46 21.60 -8.26
CA PHE A 22 26.64 21.92 -9.44
C PHE A 22 27.42 22.67 -10.54
N GLY A 23 28.45 23.45 -10.17
CA GLY A 23 29.38 24.05 -11.15
C GLY A 23 30.12 22.98 -11.95
N GLU A 24 30.78 22.04 -11.26
CA GLU A 24 31.48 20.90 -11.85
C GLU A 24 30.53 20.04 -12.72
N LYS A 25 29.28 19.85 -12.29
CA LYS A 25 28.29 19.07 -13.08
C LYS A 25 27.71 19.82 -14.29
N ARG A 26 27.66 21.16 -14.27
CA ARG A 26 27.33 21.95 -15.46
C ARG A 26 28.44 21.86 -16.50
N ASP A 27 29.69 22.00 -16.07
CA ASP A 27 30.85 21.92 -16.96
C ASP A 27 30.99 20.50 -17.54
N PHE A 28 30.71 19.47 -16.74
CA PHE A 28 30.59 18.10 -17.22
C PHE A 28 29.54 17.94 -18.32
N VAL A 29 28.32 18.47 -18.13
CA VAL A 29 27.25 18.37 -19.14
C VAL A 29 27.65 19.09 -20.44
N LEU A 30 28.28 20.26 -20.36
CA LEU A 30 28.77 21.00 -21.53
C LEU A 30 29.88 20.24 -22.27
N ASN A 31 30.83 19.66 -21.53
CA ASN A 31 31.90 18.85 -22.11
C ASN A 31 31.36 17.56 -22.77
N MET A 32 30.35 16.93 -22.15
CA MET A 32 29.69 15.76 -22.73
C MET A 32 28.95 16.07 -24.03
N ILE A 33 28.28 17.21 -24.12
CA ILE A 33 27.61 17.66 -25.35
C ILE A 33 28.65 17.79 -26.48
N HIS A 34 29.76 18.46 -26.21
CA HIS A 34 30.84 18.64 -27.18
C HIS A 34 31.46 17.30 -27.65
N LEU A 35 31.68 16.34 -26.74
CA LEU A 35 32.21 15.01 -27.08
C LEU A 35 31.24 14.18 -27.92
N LEU A 36 29.94 14.30 -27.66
CA LEU A 36 28.90 13.62 -28.45
C LEU A 36 28.79 14.21 -29.85
N ASP A 37 28.94 15.53 -30.00
CA ASP A 37 28.99 16.16 -31.33
C ASP A 37 30.17 15.68 -32.16
N ILE A 38 31.36 15.53 -31.56
CA ILE A 38 32.55 15.01 -32.25
C ILE A 38 32.33 13.57 -32.71
N LYS A 39 31.92 12.68 -31.82
CA LYS A 39 31.83 11.23 -32.13
C LYS A 39 30.67 10.86 -33.03
N ALA A 40 29.67 11.72 -33.13
CA ALA A 40 28.55 11.49 -34.02
C ALA A 40 28.77 12.06 -35.42
N THR A 41 29.89 12.74 -35.70
CA THR A 41 30.24 13.27 -37.02
C THR A 41 31.31 12.36 -37.65
N PRO A 42 31.04 11.66 -38.78
CA PRO A 42 32.04 10.83 -39.44
C PRO A 42 33.14 11.67 -40.10
N ASP A 43 34.38 11.21 -40.04
CA ASP A 43 35.49 11.80 -40.79
C ASP A 43 35.21 11.69 -42.29
N ASN A 44 34.97 12.84 -42.92
CA ASN A 44 34.80 13.09 -44.36
C ASN A 44 33.48 12.59 -45.00
N GLN A 45 32.47 13.46 -45.04
CA GLN A 45 31.52 13.55 -46.16
C GLN A 45 30.85 14.95 -46.21
N GLU A 46 30.75 15.54 -47.41
CA GLU A 46 30.33 16.94 -47.66
C GLU A 46 28.82 17.20 -47.52
N THR A 47 28.02 16.25 -47.03
CA THR A 47 26.61 16.44 -46.70
C THR A 47 26.23 15.60 -45.48
N PRO A 48 25.57 16.17 -44.45
CA PRO A 48 25.18 15.41 -43.27
C PRO A 48 24.13 14.39 -43.68
N ASP A 49 24.50 13.11 -43.62
CA ASP A 49 23.62 12.00 -43.94
C ASP A 49 22.55 11.90 -42.82
N ASN A 50 21.28 11.61 -43.16
CA ASN A 50 20.19 11.57 -42.17
C ASN A 50 20.49 10.64 -40.96
N CYS A 51 21.34 9.63 -41.17
CA CYS A 51 21.84 8.72 -40.14
C CYS A 51 22.70 9.41 -39.06
N GLU A 52 23.44 10.46 -39.41
CA GLU A 52 24.28 11.24 -38.50
C GLU A 52 23.42 12.01 -37.48
N LEU A 53 22.41 12.72 -37.99
CA LEU A 53 21.46 13.47 -37.18
C LEU A 53 20.67 12.53 -36.24
N ILE A 54 20.24 11.37 -36.75
CA ILE A 54 19.54 10.34 -35.96
C ILE A 54 20.43 9.85 -34.80
N ASN A 55 21.73 9.60 -35.06
CA ASN A 55 22.67 9.17 -34.02
C ASN A 55 22.93 10.26 -32.96
N LYS A 56 23.09 11.53 -33.37
CA LYS A 56 23.20 12.67 -32.45
C LYS A 56 21.99 12.77 -31.52
N ILE A 57 20.79 12.78 -32.10
CA ILE A 57 19.52 12.82 -31.34
C ILE A 57 19.44 11.64 -30.38
N TYR A 58 19.78 10.43 -30.85
CA TYR A 58 19.77 9.23 -30.03
C TYR A 58 20.67 9.35 -28.79
N TYR A 59 21.91 9.84 -28.94
CA TYR A 59 22.84 9.98 -27.81
C TYR A 59 22.43 11.07 -26.83
N TYR A 60 21.86 12.18 -27.32
CA TYR A 60 21.32 13.22 -26.44
C TYR A 60 20.11 12.74 -25.64
N VAL A 61 19.22 11.97 -26.26
CA VAL A 61 18.11 11.32 -25.56
C VAL A 61 18.66 10.37 -24.50
N LEU A 62 19.67 9.56 -24.82
CA LEU A 62 20.27 8.61 -23.89
C LEU A 62 20.96 9.29 -22.70
N LEU A 63 21.69 10.39 -22.93
CA LEU A 63 22.29 11.21 -21.86
C LEU A 63 21.22 11.86 -20.97
N THR A 64 20.14 12.38 -21.58
CA THR A 64 19.02 12.99 -20.85
C THR A 64 18.32 11.96 -19.96
N VAL A 65 18.02 10.78 -20.49
CA VAL A 65 17.43 9.66 -19.74
C VAL A 65 18.35 9.26 -18.57
N PHE A 66 19.65 9.15 -18.79
CA PHE A 66 20.61 8.83 -17.74
C PHE A 66 20.58 9.83 -16.58
N LEU A 67 20.61 11.13 -16.87
CA LEU A 67 20.57 12.18 -15.84
C LEU A 67 19.24 12.19 -15.09
N LEU A 68 18.11 12.05 -15.79
CA LEU A 68 16.78 11.99 -15.18
C LEU A 68 16.65 10.78 -14.24
N LEU A 69 17.16 9.62 -14.64
CA LEU A 69 17.11 8.42 -13.82
C LEU A 69 17.98 8.54 -12.55
N ILE A 70 19.17 9.14 -12.65
CA ILE A 70 20.02 9.38 -11.47
C ILE A 70 19.31 10.32 -10.47
N ILE A 71 18.75 11.43 -10.96
CA ILE A 71 18.00 12.38 -10.13
C ILE A 71 16.82 11.67 -9.48
N TRP A 72 16.10 10.84 -10.23
CA TRP A 72 14.97 10.08 -9.72
C TRP A 72 15.38 9.10 -8.62
N ILE A 73 16.48 8.33 -8.78
CA ILE A 73 16.93 7.37 -7.74
C ILE A 73 17.28 8.09 -6.44
N LEU A 74 17.99 9.21 -6.54
CA LEU A 74 18.34 10.01 -5.38
C LEU A 74 17.06 10.53 -4.70
N TYR A 75 16.17 11.14 -5.49
CA TYR A 75 14.90 11.66 -5.00
C TYR A 75 14.06 10.58 -4.32
N ASP A 76 13.85 9.41 -4.96
CA ASP A 76 13.06 8.31 -4.40
C ASP A 76 13.68 7.80 -3.10
N THR A 77 14.99 7.59 -3.06
CA THR A 77 15.69 7.14 -1.85
C THR A 77 15.53 8.14 -0.70
N PHE A 78 15.74 9.43 -0.95
CA PHE A 78 15.54 10.48 0.05
C PHE A 78 14.07 10.57 0.49
N GLN A 79 13.11 10.47 -0.44
CA GLN A 79 11.69 10.54 -0.14
C GLN A 79 11.25 9.37 0.75
N LYS A 80 11.70 8.14 0.47
CA LYS A 80 11.39 6.95 1.29
C LYS A 80 12.05 7.03 2.66
N ASN A 81 13.27 7.57 2.76
CA ASN A 81 13.95 7.79 4.04
C ASN A 81 13.29 8.88 4.88
N TYR A 82 12.88 9.98 4.25
CA TYR A 82 12.09 11.02 4.90
C TYR A 82 10.77 10.45 5.42
N LYS A 83 10.05 9.66 4.61
CA LYS A 83 8.83 8.97 5.04
C LYS A 83 9.11 8.06 6.24
N THR A 84 10.16 7.25 6.17
CA THR A 84 10.58 6.35 7.26
C THR A 84 10.81 7.10 8.56
N LEU A 85 11.53 8.22 8.51
CA LEU A 85 11.78 9.07 9.67
C LEU A 85 10.49 9.72 10.19
N ALA A 86 9.68 10.28 9.29
CA ALA A 86 8.40 10.89 9.64
C ALA A 86 7.43 9.90 10.29
N TYR A 87 7.39 8.65 9.82
CA TYR A 87 6.61 7.58 10.44
C TYR A 87 7.14 7.25 11.84
N LYS A 88 8.44 7.02 11.99
CA LYS A 88 9.05 6.72 13.30
C LYS A 88 8.82 7.84 14.32
N ILE A 89 8.93 9.10 13.91
CA ILE A 89 8.64 10.26 14.78
C ILE A 89 7.13 10.36 15.06
N GLY A 90 6.30 10.22 14.03
CA GLY A 90 4.84 10.31 14.17
C GLY A 90 4.25 9.25 15.09
N LEU A 91 4.84 8.04 15.12
CA LEU A 91 4.46 6.97 16.05
C LEU A 91 4.67 7.36 17.52
N LEU A 92 5.60 8.28 17.84
CA LEU A 92 5.85 8.72 19.21
C LEU A 92 4.78 9.68 19.75
N VAL A 93 3.94 10.25 18.87
CA VAL A 93 2.99 11.32 19.21
C VAL A 93 1.53 10.90 18.96
N LYS A 94 1.30 9.69 18.42
CA LYS A 94 -0.04 9.19 18.12
C LYS A 94 -0.60 8.35 19.26
N ASP A 95 -1.79 8.70 19.73
CA ASP A 95 -2.55 7.94 20.73
C ASP A 95 -3.10 6.61 20.17
N GLN A 96 -3.22 6.48 18.84
CA GLN A 96 -3.67 5.27 18.16
C GLN A 96 -2.83 5.02 16.90
N ILE A 97 -2.28 3.82 16.78
CA ILE A 97 -1.40 3.43 15.68
C ILE A 97 -2.16 2.47 14.77
N ARG A 98 -2.33 2.82 13.49
CA ARG A 98 -2.92 1.91 12.50
C ARG A 98 -1.85 1.05 11.86
N LEU A 99 -2.19 -0.15 11.39
CA LEU A 99 -1.25 -0.99 10.67
C LEU A 99 -0.64 -0.26 9.46
N ARG A 100 -1.41 0.53 8.70
CA ARG A 100 -0.86 1.33 7.59
C ARG A 100 0.19 2.38 7.98
N ASP A 101 0.22 2.77 9.25
CA ASP A 101 1.18 3.72 9.79
C ASP A 101 2.47 3.05 10.27
N VAL A 102 2.54 1.71 10.19
CA VAL A 102 3.71 0.91 10.53
C VAL A 102 4.39 0.43 9.25
N LEU A 103 5.69 0.68 9.12
CA LEU A 103 6.44 0.51 7.86
C LEU A 103 6.39 -0.94 7.34
N GLU A 104 6.46 -1.90 8.24
CA GLU A 104 6.39 -3.34 7.99
C GLU A 104 5.09 -3.77 7.29
N PHE A 105 3.99 -3.04 7.53
CA PHE A 105 2.67 -3.31 6.96
C PHE A 105 2.39 -2.41 5.77
N LYS A 106 2.91 -1.18 5.78
CA LYS A 106 2.72 -0.23 4.69
C LYS A 106 3.19 -0.77 3.34
N GLN A 107 4.23 -1.60 3.33
CA GLN A 107 4.72 -2.25 2.11
C GLN A 107 3.67 -3.12 1.39
N ILE A 108 2.59 -3.56 2.08
CA ILE A 108 1.51 -4.33 1.45
C ILE A 108 0.78 -3.52 0.37
N GLU A 109 0.74 -2.18 0.49
CA GLU A 109 0.13 -1.30 -0.53
C GLU A 109 0.83 -1.43 -1.90
N ASN A 110 2.09 -1.85 -1.93
CA ASN A 110 2.93 -1.94 -3.13
C ASN A 110 3.07 -3.36 -3.69
N ILE A 111 2.42 -4.36 -3.08
CA ILE A 111 2.52 -5.76 -3.51
C ILE A 111 1.46 -6.04 -4.57
N ILE A 112 1.91 -6.47 -5.75
CA ILE A 112 1.04 -6.97 -6.81
C ILE A 112 1.00 -8.49 -6.74
N TYR A 113 -0.21 -9.02 -6.61
CA TYR A 113 -0.50 -10.45 -6.67
C TYR A 113 -0.85 -10.84 -8.11
N PHE A 114 -0.03 -11.67 -8.74
CA PHE A 114 -0.29 -12.17 -10.10
C PHE A 114 -0.92 -13.57 -10.08
N THR A 115 -0.31 -14.49 -9.32
CA THR A 115 -0.75 -15.89 -9.18
C THR A 115 -0.42 -16.40 -7.78
N GLU A 116 -0.90 -17.60 -7.43
CA GLU A 116 -0.68 -18.22 -6.12
C GLU A 116 0.79 -18.29 -5.68
N ASN A 117 1.71 -18.37 -6.65
CA ASN A 117 3.14 -18.53 -6.41
C ASN A 117 3.97 -17.32 -6.86
N PHE A 118 3.34 -16.25 -7.32
CA PHE A 118 4.06 -15.10 -7.86
C PHE A 118 3.44 -13.78 -7.46
N SER A 119 4.19 -13.04 -6.65
CA SER A 119 3.93 -11.67 -6.26
C SER A 119 5.22 -10.86 -6.32
N LEU A 120 5.08 -9.55 -6.53
CA LEU A 120 6.21 -8.62 -6.59
C LEU A 120 5.89 -7.34 -5.84
N ASN A 121 6.90 -6.74 -5.24
CA ASN A 121 6.81 -5.36 -4.77
C ASN A 121 7.18 -4.41 -5.91
N ILE A 122 6.22 -3.66 -6.43
CA ILE A 122 6.42 -2.86 -7.65
C ILE A 122 7.46 -1.75 -7.46
N ASP A 123 7.47 -1.12 -6.28
CA ASP A 123 8.43 -0.05 -5.96
C ASP A 123 9.87 -0.57 -6.03
N LEU A 124 10.13 -1.74 -5.43
CA LEU A 124 11.46 -2.35 -5.47
C LEU A 124 11.87 -2.72 -6.90
N ILE A 125 10.99 -3.40 -7.64
CA ILE A 125 11.32 -3.86 -9.01
C ILE A 125 11.60 -2.68 -9.94
N MET A 126 10.78 -1.62 -9.87
CA MET A 126 11.00 -0.40 -10.66
C MET A 126 12.32 0.29 -10.28
N TYR A 127 12.62 0.36 -8.98
CA TYR A 127 13.87 0.93 -8.49
C TYR A 127 15.11 0.16 -9.02
N LEU A 128 15.10 -1.17 -8.93
CA LEU A 128 16.19 -2.01 -9.44
C LEU A 128 16.31 -1.92 -10.97
N LEU A 129 15.19 -1.87 -11.70
CA LEU A 129 15.17 -1.73 -13.15
C LEU A 129 15.83 -0.41 -13.60
N PHE A 130 15.56 0.70 -12.91
CA PHE A 130 16.22 1.97 -13.22
C PHE A 130 17.71 1.95 -12.92
N ILE A 131 18.16 1.27 -11.85
CA ILE A 131 19.59 1.05 -11.60
C ILE A 131 20.23 0.32 -12.78
N VAL A 132 19.62 -0.77 -13.26
CA VAL A 132 20.13 -1.54 -14.40
C VAL A 132 20.23 -0.69 -15.65
N ILE A 133 19.23 0.16 -15.94
CA ILE A 133 19.24 1.06 -17.09
C ILE A 133 20.40 2.07 -16.99
N ILE A 134 20.62 2.67 -15.82
CA ILE A 134 21.73 3.60 -15.60
C ILE A 134 23.08 2.92 -15.85
N LEU A 135 23.29 1.72 -15.29
CA LEU A 135 24.52 0.95 -15.48
C LEU A 135 24.74 0.56 -16.94
N TYR A 136 23.67 0.18 -17.65
CA TYR A 136 23.72 -0.12 -19.09
C TYR A 136 24.11 1.10 -19.92
N ILE A 137 23.52 2.27 -19.64
CA ILE A 137 23.85 3.52 -20.34
C ILE A 137 25.31 3.90 -20.07
N ALA A 138 25.77 3.83 -18.82
CA ALA A 138 27.16 4.11 -18.47
C ALA A 138 28.14 3.17 -19.18
N TYR A 139 27.85 1.86 -19.19
CA TYR A 139 28.61 0.86 -19.94
C TYR A 139 28.67 1.21 -21.44
N ARG A 140 27.56 1.64 -22.03
CA ARG A 140 27.51 2.03 -23.44
C ARG A 140 28.36 3.26 -23.73
N PHE A 141 28.30 4.29 -22.88
CA PHE A 141 29.16 5.48 -23.04
C PHE A 141 30.65 5.11 -22.96
N GLN A 142 31.02 4.24 -22.03
CA GLN A 142 32.41 3.82 -21.87
C GLN A 142 32.91 2.94 -23.02
N TYR A 143 32.25 1.83 -23.31
CA TYR A 143 32.81 0.80 -24.20
C TYR A 143 32.37 0.90 -25.66
N LYS A 144 31.20 1.47 -25.93
CA LYS A 144 30.70 1.63 -27.31
C LYS A 144 31.01 2.99 -27.89
N LEU A 145 30.96 4.02 -27.05
CA LEU A 145 31.26 5.39 -27.45
C LEU A 145 32.65 5.83 -27.03
N GLU A 146 33.41 5.04 -26.26
CA GLU A 146 34.78 5.40 -25.82
C GLU A 146 34.83 6.78 -25.14
N ILE A 147 33.79 7.13 -24.39
CA ILE A 147 33.70 8.38 -23.61
C ILE A 147 33.96 8.03 -22.15
N ASP A 148 35.23 7.93 -21.78
CA ASP A 148 35.66 7.58 -20.43
C ASP A 148 35.26 8.63 -19.38
N ASP A 149 34.95 9.86 -19.81
CA ASP A 149 34.67 10.97 -18.90
C ASP A 149 33.37 10.75 -18.11
N VAL A 150 32.39 10.01 -18.65
CA VAL A 150 31.21 9.57 -17.89
C VAL A 150 31.63 8.67 -16.73
N TYR A 151 32.52 7.70 -16.98
CA TYR A 151 32.98 6.79 -15.94
C TYR A 151 33.84 7.53 -14.89
N LYS A 152 34.70 8.46 -15.31
CA LYS A 152 35.53 9.27 -14.40
C LYS A 152 34.67 10.16 -13.50
N GLU A 153 33.66 10.80 -14.05
CA GLU A 153 32.79 11.76 -13.33
C GLU A 153 31.78 11.11 -12.40
N PHE A 154 31.40 9.86 -12.70
CA PHE A 154 30.50 9.05 -11.88
C PHE A 154 31.21 7.86 -11.22
N ASN A 155 32.54 7.91 -11.09
CA ASN A 155 33.37 6.80 -10.58
C ASN A 155 33.01 6.34 -9.16
N LEU A 156 32.36 7.18 -8.36
CA LEU A 156 31.83 6.82 -7.04
C LEU A 156 30.36 6.39 -7.09
N LEU A 157 29.58 6.95 -8.01
CA LEU A 157 28.14 6.65 -8.11
C LEU A 157 27.90 5.28 -8.74
N LEU A 158 28.61 4.92 -9.81
CA LEU A 158 28.40 3.66 -10.53
C LEU A 158 28.68 2.42 -9.65
N PRO A 159 29.77 2.35 -8.87
CA PRO A 159 29.97 1.25 -7.92
C PRO A 159 28.90 1.22 -6.82
N VAL A 160 28.43 2.38 -6.35
CA VAL A 160 27.37 2.45 -5.35
C VAL A 160 26.05 1.91 -5.88
N LEU A 161 25.68 2.27 -7.11
CA LEU A 161 24.51 1.71 -7.78
C LEU A 161 24.63 0.20 -7.96
N LEU A 162 25.82 -0.32 -8.27
CA LEU A 162 26.06 -1.77 -8.33
C LEU A 162 25.87 -2.44 -6.96
N VAL A 163 26.39 -1.84 -5.88
CA VAL A 163 26.19 -2.34 -4.51
C VAL A 163 24.70 -2.34 -4.15
N MET A 164 23.97 -1.26 -4.45
CA MET A 164 22.51 -1.20 -4.24
C MET A 164 21.77 -2.28 -5.02
N LEU A 165 22.15 -2.53 -6.28
CA LEU A 165 21.55 -3.59 -7.09
C LEU A 165 21.75 -4.96 -6.45
N VAL A 166 22.98 -5.27 -6.01
CA VAL A 166 23.30 -6.55 -5.34
C VAL A 166 22.50 -6.69 -4.05
N LEU A 167 22.48 -5.65 -3.20
CA LEU A 167 21.70 -5.65 -1.97
C LEU A 167 20.20 -5.82 -2.24
N GLY A 168 19.68 -5.20 -3.29
CA GLY A 168 18.28 -5.33 -3.71
C GLY A 168 17.92 -6.73 -4.18
N ILE A 169 18.81 -7.39 -4.93
CA ILE A 169 18.65 -8.80 -5.33
C ILE A 169 18.67 -9.71 -4.10
N VAL A 170 19.60 -9.51 -3.16
CA VAL A 170 19.66 -10.26 -1.90
C VAL A 170 18.38 -10.06 -1.08
N TYR A 171 17.92 -8.82 -0.94
CA TYR A 171 16.66 -8.49 -0.28
C TYR A 171 15.48 -9.20 -0.94
N PHE A 172 15.41 -9.20 -2.28
CA PHE A 172 14.35 -9.84 -3.03
C PHE A 172 14.33 -11.36 -2.79
N ILE A 173 15.49 -12.02 -2.89
CA ILE A 173 15.63 -13.47 -2.66
C ILE A 173 15.20 -13.84 -1.24
N TYR A 174 15.68 -13.10 -0.23
CA TYR A 174 15.33 -13.34 1.17
C TYR A 174 13.82 -13.23 1.42
N ASN A 175 13.18 -12.20 0.87
CA ASN A 175 11.76 -11.95 1.09
C ASN A 175 10.83 -12.75 0.18
N TYR A 176 11.31 -13.36 -0.90
CA TYR A 176 10.47 -13.93 -1.96
C TYR A 176 9.38 -14.88 -1.44
N THR A 177 9.75 -15.89 -0.64
CA THR A 177 8.82 -16.88 -0.09
C THR A 177 7.77 -16.22 0.81
N PHE A 178 8.19 -15.29 1.67
CA PHE A 178 7.30 -14.62 2.60
C PHE A 178 6.39 -13.60 1.92
N LEU A 179 6.88 -12.92 0.87
CA LEU A 179 6.11 -12.01 0.04
C LEU A 179 4.96 -12.76 -0.66
N ASN A 180 5.26 -13.92 -1.26
CA ASN A 180 4.23 -14.77 -1.88
C ASN A 180 3.19 -15.24 -0.86
N LEU A 181 3.64 -15.69 0.32
CA LEU A 181 2.74 -16.09 1.39
C LEU A 181 1.86 -14.93 1.87
N LEU A 182 2.47 -13.77 2.13
CA LEU A 182 1.79 -12.54 2.56
C LEU A 182 0.72 -12.12 1.55
N SER A 183 1.07 -12.11 0.28
CA SER A 183 0.19 -11.73 -0.81
C SER A 183 -1.02 -12.66 -0.90
N ARG A 184 -0.80 -13.99 -0.86
CA ARG A 184 -1.86 -15.00 -0.83
C ARG A 184 -2.77 -14.84 0.39
N ARG A 185 -2.20 -14.70 1.58
CA ARG A 185 -2.99 -14.51 2.83
C ARG A 185 -3.81 -13.23 2.79
N THR A 186 -3.23 -12.15 2.27
CA THR A 186 -3.91 -10.86 2.10
C THR A 186 -5.05 -10.96 1.08
N HIS A 187 -4.83 -11.64 -0.04
CA HIS A 187 -5.87 -11.88 -1.05
C HIS A 187 -7.04 -12.69 -0.46
N ASN A 188 -6.74 -13.81 0.21
CA ASN A 188 -7.75 -14.62 0.88
C ASN A 188 -8.51 -13.83 1.95
N LEU A 189 -7.81 -13.01 2.73
CA LEU A 189 -8.43 -12.15 3.75
C LEU A 189 -9.42 -11.19 3.10
N LYS A 190 -8.99 -10.48 2.04
CA LYS A 190 -9.88 -9.58 1.29
C LYS A 190 -11.11 -10.33 0.81
N ASP A 191 -10.93 -11.47 0.17
CA ASP A 191 -12.05 -12.23 -0.39
C ASP A 191 -13.03 -12.71 0.68
N VAL A 192 -12.53 -13.24 1.80
CA VAL A 192 -13.39 -13.69 2.90
C VAL A 192 -14.12 -12.50 3.54
N ILE A 193 -13.45 -11.37 3.78
CA ILE A 193 -14.09 -10.17 4.34
C ILE A 193 -15.20 -9.68 3.39
N TYR A 194 -14.86 -9.41 2.13
CA TYR A 194 -15.81 -8.83 1.18
C TYR A 194 -16.97 -9.78 0.81
N LYS A 195 -16.74 -11.10 0.79
CA LYS A 195 -17.81 -12.09 0.57
C LYS A 195 -18.82 -12.10 1.72
N ASN A 196 -18.39 -11.83 2.95
CA ASN A 196 -19.24 -11.89 4.14
C ASN A 196 -19.89 -10.56 4.52
N ILE A 197 -19.62 -9.45 3.81
CA ILE A 197 -20.34 -8.19 4.02
C ILE A 197 -21.77 -8.31 3.48
N ASN A 198 -22.75 -8.06 4.35
CA ASN A 198 -24.16 -8.08 4.02
C ASN A 198 -24.62 -6.69 3.51
N LYS A 199 -24.67 -6.54 2.19
CA LYS A 199 -25.17 -5.32 1.53
C LYS A 199 -26.62 -5.01 1.88
N GLU A 200 -27.45 -6.05 1.98
CA GLU A 200 -28.88 -5.89 2.27
C GLU A 200 -29.08 -5.27 3.66
N PHE A 201 -28.33 -5.73 4.66
CA PHE A 201 -28.32 -5.18 6.02
C PHE A 201 -27.89 -3.71 6.02
N ILE A 202 -26.81 -3.36 5.29
CA ILE A 202 -26.32 -1.98 5.17
C ILE A 202 -27.38 -1.07 4.55
N ASN A 203 -27.96 -1.49 3.43
CA ASN A 203 -28.89 -0.68 2.63
C ASN A 203 -30.27 -0.54 3.31
N LYS A 204 -30.88 -1.64 3.78
CA LYS A 204 -32.20 -1.61 4.44
C LYS A 204 -32.21 -0.74 5.69
N ASN A 205 -31.09 -0.72 6.43
CA ASN A 205 -30.96 0.06 7.65
C ASN A 205 -30.38 1.46 7.45
N LYS A 206 -30.11 1.85 6.19
CA LYS A 206 -29.44 3.10 5.82
C LYS A 206 -28.18 3.34 6.65
N ILE A 207 -27.44 2.28 6.97
CA ILE A 207 -26.16 2.38 7.72
C ILE A 207 -25.18 3.20 6.90
N CYS A 208 -25.27 3.04 5.58
CA CYS A 208 -24.43 3.74 4.65
C CYS A 208 -25.20 4.11 3.38
N ASN A 209 -25.41 5.41 3.14
CA ASN A 209 -26.34 5.90 2.14
C ASN A 209 -25.56 6.54 0.97
N TYR A 210 -25.45 5.82 -0.16
CA TYR A 210 -24.73 6.30 -1.35
C TYR A 210 -25.63 6.98 -2.39
N SER A 211 -26.89 6.56 -2.48
CA SER A 211 -27.76 6.85 -3.61
C SER A 211 -28.71 8.03 -3.38
N GLU A 212 -29.15 8.27 -2.14
CA GLU A 212 -30.15 9.33 -1.86
C GLU A 212 -29.58 10.76 -1.93
N LYS A 213 -28.25 10.94 -1.96
CA LYS A 213 -27.60 12.27 -2.01
C LYS A 213 -27.06 12.68 -3.38
N LYS A 214 -27.10 11.81 -4.40
CA LYS A 214 -26.62 12.15 -5.77
C LYS A 214 -27.37 13.35 -6.38
N ASN A 215 -28.59 13.62 -5.89
CA ASN A 215 -29.50 14.65 -6.41
C ASN A 215 -29.51 15.95 -5.58
N LYS A 216 -28.69 16.08 -4.54
CA LYS A 216 -28.49 17.34 -3.82
C LYS A 216 -27.02 17.71 -3.90
N PHE A 217 -26.73 18.91 -4.40
CA PHE A 217 -25.43 19.56 -4.22
C PHE A 217 -25.23 19.78 -2.71
N ASP A 218 -24.79 18.74 -2.00
CA ASP A 218 -24.19 18.86 -0.69
C ASP A 218 -22.74 19.22 -0.96
N ASP A 219 -22.32 20.44 -0.62
CA ASP A 219 -20.94 20.93 -0.83
C ASP A 219 -19.88 20.10 -0.06
N TYR A 220 -20.32 19.13 0.75
CA TYR A 220 -19.52 18.19 1.53
C TYR A 220 -19.56 16.74 1.00
N PHE A 221 -20.27 16.46 -0.10
CA PHE A 221 -20.35 15.12 -0.66
C PHE A 221 -19.07 14.80 -1.47
N GLN A 222 -18.23 13.92 -0.93
CA GLN A 222 -17.12 13.32 -1.68
C GLN A 222 -17.57 11.95 -2.21
N GLU A 223 -17.49 11.77 -3.52
CA GLU A 223 -17.77 10.50 -4.18
C GLU A 223 -16.96 9.38 -3.53
N GLY A 224 -17.63 8.28 -3.17
CA GLY A 224 -16.98 7.17 -2.46
C GLY A 224 -16.86 7.33 -0.94
N LYS A 225 -17.54 8.28 -0.29
CA LYS A 225 -17.57 8.39 1.18
C LYS A 225 -18.98 8.31 1.77
N CYS A 226 -19.06 7.65 2.92
CA CYS A 226 -20.29 7.31 3.64
C CYS A 226 -20.48 8.17 4.89
N ASN A 227 -21.36 9.15 4.92
CA ASN A 227 -21.33 10.12 6.03
C ASN A 227 -22.05 9.67 7.32
N ASP A 228 -22.80 8.57 7.30
CA ASP A 228 -23.82 8.32 8.33
C ASP A 228 -23.53 7.18 9.33
N ILE A 229 -22.44 6.42 9.17
CA ILE A 229 -22.19 5.17 9.95
C ILE A 229 -22.29 5.40 11.46
N LYS A 230 -21.66 6.46 11.99
CA LYS A 230 -21.62 6.75 13.44
C LYS A 230 -23.01 6.94 14.05
N TYR A 231 -23.91 7.61 13.33
CA TYR A 231 -25.23 7.97 13.83
C TYR A 231 -26.27 6.88 13.55
N ASN A 232 -26.04 6.08 12.50
CA ASN A 232 -26.97 5.06 12.05
C ASN A 232 -26.63 3.65 12.53
N PHE A 233 -25.47 3.43 13.16
CA PHE A 233 -25.10 2.11 13.69
C PHE A 233 -25.62 1.91 15.12
N ASN A 234 -26.49 0.93 15.33
CA ASN A 234 -26.87 0.48 16.67
C ASN A 234 -27.38 -0.98 16.67
N HIS A 235 -27.43 -1.58 17.86
CA HIS A 235 -27.89 -2.94 18.10
C HIS A 235 -29.34 -3.21 17.64
N ASN A 236 -30.23 -2.24 17.83
CA ASN A 236 -31.63 -2.38 17.44
C ASN A 236 -31.78 -2.62 15.93
N LYS A 237 -30.96 -1.97 15.09
CA LYS A 237 -31.00 -2.19 13.64
C LYS A 237 -30.63 -3.61 13.25
N LEU A 238 -29.67 -4.23 13.94
CA LEU A 238 -29.36 -5.65 13.77
C LEU A 238 -30.56 -6.53 14.13
N PHE A 239 -31.18 -6.32 15.30
CA PHE A 239 -32.32 -7.11 15.75
C PHE A 239 -33.54 -6.97 14.83
N ILE A 240 -33.81 -5.77 14.33
CA ILE A 240 -34.90 -5.52 13.37
C ILE A 240 -34.64 -6.27 12.06
N TYR A 241 -33.41 -6.22 11.54
CA TYR A 241 -33.06 -6.95 10.33
C TYR A 241 -33.21 -8.46 10.51
N ILE A 242 -32.67 -9.03 11.60
CA ILE A 242 -32.82 -10.46 11.91
C ILE A 242 -34.29 -10.84 12.00
N SER A 243 -35.09 -10.07 12.74
CA SER A 243 -36.53 -10.33 12.90
C SER A 243 -37.23 -10.32 11.53
N SER A 244 -36.89 -9.37 10.66
CA SER A 244 -37.44 -9.31 9.31
C SER A 244 -37.10 -10.56 8.49
N VAL A 245 -35.85 -11.02 8.55
CA VAL A 245 -35.39 -12.20 7.78
C VAL A 245 -36.00 -13.49 8.34
N ILE A 246 -36.05 -13.63 9.67
CA ILE A 246 -36.67 -14.78 10.34
C ILE A 246 -38.17 -14.82 10.04
N ASN A 247 -38.88 -13.69 10.17
CA ASN A 247 -40.31 -13.64 9.85
C ASN A 247 -40.59 -13.97 8.38
N GLU A 248 -39.72 -13.54 7.46
CA GLU A 248 -39.82 -13.92 6.05
C GLU A 248 -39.75 -15.44 5.86
N ALA A 249 -38.81 -16.10 6.55
CA ALA A 249 -38.71 -17.56 6.54
C ALA A 249 -40.00 -18.19 7.10
N TYR A 250 -40.48 -17.74 8.27
CA TYR A 250 -41.68 -18.30 8.92
C TYR A 250 -42.98 -18.03 8.14
N ASN A 251 -43.07 -16.94 7.38
CA ASN A 251 -44.21 -16.71 6.48
C ASN A 251 -44.25 -17.71 5.32
N THR A 252 -43.13 -18.39 5.02
CA THR A 252 -43.06 -19.43 4.01
C THR A 252 -43.46 -20.80 4.58
N ASP A 253 -43.16 -21.06 5.85
CA ASP A 253 -43.59 -22.24 6.60
C ASP A 253 -43.71 -21.90 8.10
N ASN A 254 -44.91 -22.04 8.67
CA ASN A 254 -45.16 -21.70 10.08
C ASN A 254 -44.47 -22.65 11.08
N ALA A 255 -43.97 -23.81 10.64
CA ALA A 255 -43.37 -24.85 11.49
C ALA A 255 -41.92 -25.17 11.08
N ILE A 256 -41.05 -24.15 11.08
CA ILE A 256 -39.63 -24.31 10.73
C ILE A 256 -38.88 -25.10 11.81
N THR A 257 -38.36 -26.27 11.42
CA THR A 257 -37.35 -27.02 12.18
C THR A 257 -35.94 -26.62 11.71
N LEU A 258 -34.92 -26.93 12.52
CA LEU A 258 -33.52 -26.67 12.15
C LEU A 258 -33.15 -27.34 10.81
N GLU A 259 -33.54 -28.60 10.60
CA GLU A 259 -33.20 -29.33 9.36
C GLU A 259 -33.80 -28.68 8.11
N LYS A 260 -35.04 -28.19 8.20
CA LYS A 260 -35.62 -27.40 7.11
C LYS A 260 -34.82 -26.11 6.90
N PHE A 261 -34.59 -25.36 7.97
CA PHE A 261 -33.91 -24.06 7.93
C PHE A 261 -32.53 -24.13 7.25
N LYS A 262 -31.75 -25.20 7.45
CA LYS A 262 -30.43 -25.41 6.81
C LYS A 262 -30.45 -25.26 5.30
N THR A 263 -31.58 -25.57 4.66
CA THR A 263 -31.74 -25.56 3.20
C THR A 263 -32.66 -24.47 2.67
N MET A 264 -33.31 -23.71 3.55
CA MET A 264 -34.27 -22.68 3.15
C MET A 264 -33.57 -21.48 2.50
N LYS A 265 -34.14 -21.05 1.38
CA LYS A 265 -33.66 -19.93 0.57
C LYS A 265 -34.73 -18.84 0.48
N ASP A 266 -34.28 -17.61 0.34
CA ASP A 266 -35.14 -16.49 0.00
C ASP A 266 -35.60 -16.55 -1.46
N LYS A 267 -36.44 -15.60 -1.84
CA LYS A 267 -36.93 -15.44 -3.23
C LYS A 267 -35.84 -15.23 -4.29
N ASN A 268 -34.62 -14.87 -3.89
CA ASN A 268 -33.48 -14.69 -4.77
C ASN A 268 -32.54 -15.92 -4.78
N GLY A 269 -32.91 -17.01 -4.10
CA GLY A 269 -32.12 -18.23 -4.02
C GLY A 269 -30.97 -18.20 -3.00
N VAL A 270 -30.92 -17.19 -2.12
CA VAL A 270 -29.89 -17.04 -1.08
C VAL A 270 -30.34 -17.73 0.20
N LEU A 271 -29.48 -18.55 0.81
CA LEU A 271 -29.81 -19.22 2.07
C LEU A 271 -30.04 -18.20 3.19
N TYR A 272 -31.12 -18.38 3.97
CA TYR A 272 -31.41 -17.51 5.10
C TYR A 272 -30.29 -17.52 6.15
N LYS A 273 -29.63 -18.67 6.35
CA LYS A 273 -28.46 -18.78 7.23
C LYS A 273 -27.36 -17.79 6.83
N ASP A 274 -27.06 -17.70 5.52
CA ASP A 274 -25.95 -16.90 5.00
C ASP A 274 -26.25 -15.41 5.14
N LYS A 275 -27.51 -15.00 4.97
CA LYS A 275 -27.94 -13.63 5.25
C LYS A 275 -27.73 -13.26 6.72
N LEU A 276 -28.11 -14.15 7.63
CA LEU A 276 -28.01 -13.87 9.06
C LEU A 276 -26.56 -13.90 9.55
N SER A 277 -25.76 -14.88 9.12
CA SER A 277 -24.34 -14.98 9.53
C SER A 277 -23.51 -13.82 8.96
N SER A 278 -23.74 -13.43 7.69
CA SER A 278 -23.14 -12.22 7.11
C SER A 278 -23.59 -10.93 7.80
N ALA A 279 -24.83 -10.86 8.32
CA ALA A 279 -25.29 -9.71 9.09
C ALA A 279 -24.59 -9.61 10.46
N PHE A 280 -24.40 -10.74 11.16
CA PHE A 280 -23.57 -10.79 12.38
C PHE A 280 -22.16 -10.30 12.08
N TYR A 281 -21.55 -10.85 11.02
CA TYR A 281 -20.20 -10.47 10.60
C TYR A 281 -20.10 -8.96 10.31
N THR A 282 -20.99 -8.43 9.48
CA THR A 282 -21.02 -7.02 9.08
C THR A 282 -21.21 -6.11 10.29
N PHE A 283 -22.08 -6.50 11.23
CA PHE A 283 -22.31 -5.74 12.45
C PHE A 283 -21.05 -5.67 13.32
N ILE A 284 -20.37 -6.80 13.54
CA ILE A 284 -19.13 -6.83 14.32
C ILE A 284 -18.02 -6.02 13.64
N LEU A 285 -17.90 -6.12 12.31
CA LEU A 285 -16.93 -5.34 11.55
C LEU A 285 -17.19 -3.83 11.71
N ILE A 286 -18.42 -3.35 11.52
CA ILE A 286 -18.77 -1.94 11.72
C ILE A 286 -18.52 -1.53 13.18
N ARG A 287 -18.92 -2.38 14.14
CA ARG A 287 -18.69 -2.12 15.57
C ARG A 287 -17.22 -1.88 15.86
N TYR A 288 -16.33 -2.73 15.33
CA TYR A 288 -14.89 -2.55 15.49
C TYR A 288 -14.43 -1.17 15.03
N TYR A 289 -14.85 -0.72 13.85
CA TYR A 289 -14.47 0.60 13.34
C TYR A 289 -15.05 1.74 14.20
N VAL A 290 -16.29 1.60 14.69
CA VAL A 290 -16.91 2.60 15.57
C VAL A 290 -16.19 2.66 16.92
N ASP A 291 -15.96 1.51 17.55
CA ASP A 291 -15.35 1.40 18.89
C ASP A 291 -13.89 1.88 18.88
N ASN A 292 -13.19 1.78 17.75
CA ASN A 292 -11.82 2.28 17.57
C ASN A 292 -11.74 3.68 16.94
N ASN A 293 -12.85 4.39 16.73
CA ASN A 293 -12.88 5.72 16.08
C ASN A 293 -12.25 5.74 14.67
N LEU A 294 -12.36 4.63 13.93
CA LEU A 294 -11.84 4.43 12.58
C LEU A 294 -12.94 4.65 11.53
N LEU A 295 -13.77 5.68 11.74
CA LEU A 295 -14.99 5.87 10.95
C LEU A 295 -14.68 6.12 9.48
N ASP A 296 -13.71 6.98 9.16
CA ASP A 296 -13.37 7.29 7.77
C ASP A 296 -12.87 6.06 7.01
N ASP A 297 -12.10 5.18 7.64
CA ASP A 297 -11.67 3.92 7.03
C ASP A 297 -12.85 2.98 6.77
N ALA A 298 -13.84 2.95 7.67
CA ALA A 298 -15.08 2.20 7.45
C ALA A 298 -15.84 2.75 6.24
N LYS A 299 -15.89 4.08 6.06
CA LYS A 299 -16.55 4.72 4.92
C LYS A 299 -15.94 4.26 3.61
N ASP A 300 -14.61 4.27 3.54
CA ASP A 300 -13.86 3.88 2.35
C ASP A 300 -14.02 2.36 2.07
N LEU A 301 -13.99 1.52 3.11
CA LEU A 301 -14.19 0.07 2.98
C LEU A 301 -15.57 -0.26 2.40
N PHE A 302 -16.63 0.30 2.97
CA PHE A 302 -18.00 0.00 2.56
C PHE A 302 -18.38 0.68 1.24
N SER A 303 -17.71 1.77 0.85
CA SER A 303 -17.97 2.46 -0.43
C SER A 303 -17.41 1.72 -1.61
N THR A 304 -16.16 1.31 -1.47
CA THR A 304 -15.44 0.50 -2.45
C THR A 304 -16.19 -0.79 -2.74
N TYR A 305 -16.76 -1.42 -1.70
CA TYR A 305 -17.56 -2.63 -1.84
C TYR A 305 -18.89 -2.41 -2.59
N ASN A 306 -19.50 -1.23 -2.43
CA ASN A 306 -20.75 -0.88 -3.10
C ASN A 306 -20.56 -0.44 -4.56
N LEU A 307 -19.40 0.12 -4.91
CA LEU A 307 -19.09 0.58 -6.26
C LEU A 307 -18.75 -0.56 -7.25
N GLY A 308 -18.57 -1.80 -6.78
CA GLY A 308 -18.36 -2.97 -7.65
C GLY A 308 -17.12 -2.86 -8.56
N SER A 309 -16.18 -1.96 -8.25
CA SER A 309 -15.07 -1.66 -9.15
C SER A 309 -14.00 -2.75 -9.12
N TYR A 310 -13.54 -3.14 -10.30
CA TYR A 310 -12.54 -4.19 -10.52
C TYR A 310 -11.10 -3.77 -10.14
N ILE A 311 -10.87 -2.51 -9.74
CA ILE A 311 -9.51 -1.93 -9.77
C ILE A 311 -8.92 -1.58 -8.39
N SER A 312 -9.68 -1.61 -7.29
CA SER A 312 -9.06 -1.41 -5.97
C SER A 312 -9.98 -1.85 -4.84
N ARG A 313 -9.92 -3.13 -4.44
CA ARG A 313 -10.42 -3.52 -3.12
C ARG A 313 -9.39 -3.08 -2.08
N ILE A 314 -9.75 -2.06 -1.28
CA ILE A 314 -8.97 -1.58 -0.12
C ILE A 314 -8.51 -2.78 0.69
N ASN A 315 -7.30 -2.72 1.24
CA ASN A 315 -6.84 -3.77 2.12
C ASN A 315 -7.38 -3.53 3.54
N PRO A 316 -8.42 -4.28 4.00
CA PRO A 316 -9.07 -4.03 5.28
C PRO A 316 -8.10 -4.15 6.45
N ILE A 317 -7.05 -4.96 6.32
CA ILE A 317 -6.05 -5.14 7.38
C ILE A 317 -5.29 -3.85 7.69
N LEU A 318 -5.04 -3.01 6.68
CA LEU A 318 -4.25 -1.78 6.83
C LEU A 318 -4.96 -0.74 7.70
N SER A 319 -6.29 -0.83 7.78
CA SER A 319 -7.12 0.03 8.61
C SER A 319 -7.25 -0.45 10.05
N LEU A 320 -6.77 -1.65 10.39
CA LEU A 320 -6.84 -2.15 11.76
C LEU A 320 -5.90 -1.37 12.68
N ASN A 321 -6.35 -1.18 13.92
CA ASN A 321 -5.56 -0.66 15.01
C ASN A 321 -4.49 -1.70 15.44
N TYR A 322 -3.24 -1.26 15.56
CA TYR A 322 -2.09 -2.10 15.89
C TYR A 322 -2.27 -2.86 17.20
N ASP A 323 -2.87 -2.20 18.19
CA ASP A 323 -3.09 -2.75 19.53
C ASP A 323 -4.38 -3.58 19.65
N SER A 324 -5.21 -3.59 18.61
CA SER A 324 -6.51 -4.27 18.60
C SER A 324 -6.80 -4.83 17.23
N LEU A 325 -6.27 -6.02 16.94
CA LEU A 325 -6.42 -6.68 15.63
C LEU A 325 -7.68 -7.57 15.56
N ILE A 326 -8.33 -7.81 16.70
CA ILE A 326 -9.36 -8.83 16.85
C ILE A 326 -10.76 -8.21 16.82
N PHE A 327 -11.63 -8.81 16.02
CA PHE A 327 -13.07 -8.55 15.98
C PHE A 327 -13.76 -9.24 17.16
N ASN A 328 -13.47 -8.81 18.38
CA ASN A 328 -14.06 -9.43 19.57
C ASN A 328 -15.49 -8.93 19.82
N SER A 329 -16.40 -9.87 20.07
CA SER A 329 -17.76 -9.58 20.50
C SER A 329 -18.06 -10.33 21.80
N VAL A 330 -17.73 -9.74 22.95
CA VAL A 330 -17.88 -10.51 24.19
C VAL A 330 -19.36 -10.59 24.62
N ASN A 331 -20.18 -9.56 24.33
CA ASN A 331 -21.56 -9.53 24.85
C ASN A 331 -22.69 -9.23 23.83
N THR A 332 -22.35 -8.89 22.59
CA THR A 332 -23.32 -8.29 21.64
C THR A 332 -24.27 -9.25 20.97
N LEU A 333 -23.77 -10.44 20.68
CA LEU A 333 -24.47 -11.45 19.91
C LEU A 333 -25.08 -12.52 20.81
N ASN A 334 -25.03 -12.35 22.14
CA ASN A 334 -25.49 -13.35 23.10
C ASN A 334 -27.00 -13.64 22.93
N TYR A 335 -27.34 -14.92 22.72
CA TYR A 335 -28.73 -15.36 22.63
C TYR A 335 -29.56 -14.99 23.85
N GLU A 336 -28.97 -14.99 25.04
CA GLU A 336 -29.71 -14.76 26.28
C GLU A 336 -30.29 -13.34 26.39
N MET A 337 -29.86 -12.40 25.54
CA MET A 337 -30.44 -11.07 25.42
C MET A 337 -31.90 -11.13 24.92
N PRO A 338 -32.88 -10.52 25.62
CA PRO A 338 -34.30 -10.61 25.26
C PRO A 338 -34.61 -10.19 23.81
N LYS A 339 -33.92 -9.17 23.29
CA LYS A 339 -34.08 -8.73 21.90
C LYS A 339 -33.55 -9.72 20.88
N MET A 340 -32.46 -10.44 21.18
CA MET A 340 -31.91 -11.49 20.32
C MET A 340 -32.83 -12.72 20.31
N LYS A 341 -33.28 -13.17 21.49
CA LYS A 341 -34.28 -14.24 21.61
C LYS A 341 -35.52 -13.94 20.76
N LYS A 342 -36.08 -12.75 20.94
CA LYS A 342 -37.26 -12.30 20.21
C LYS A 342 -37.01 -12.24 18.70
N ALA A 343 -35.85 -11.76 18.27
CA ALA A 343 -35.51 -11.66 16.85
C ALA A 343 -35.42 -13.02 16.15
N PHE A 344 -35.01 -14.06 16.88
CA PHE A 344 -34.99 -15.44 16.40
C PHE A 344 -36.29 -16.21 16.72
N ASN A 345 -37.39 -15.53 17.04
CA ASN A 345 -38.66 -16.14 17.41
C ASN A 345 -38.52 -17.20 18.54
N ASN A 346 -37.62 -16.94 19.49
CA ASN A 346 -37.24 -17.85 20.58
C ASN A 346 -36.65 -19.21 20.14
N ASN A 347 -36.21 -19.33 18.88
CA ASN A 347 -35.60 -20.55 18.35
C ASN A 347 -34.07 -20.57 18.56
N LYS A 348 -33.64 -21.19 19.66
CA LYS A 348 -32.22 -21.28 20.05
C LYS A 348 -31.39 -22.12 19.07
N ASP A 349 -31.97 -23.15 18.48
CA ASP A 349 -31.26 -24.08 17.59
C ASP A 349 -30.90 -23.41 16.25
N ILE A 350 -31.85 -22.68 15.66
CA ILE A 350 -31.59 -21.87 14.46
C ILE A 350 -30.55 -20.80 14.76
N TYR A 351 -30.64 -20.11 15.91
CA TYR A 351 -29.64 -19.15 16.32
C TYR A 351 -28.24 -19.78 16.43
N ASN A 352 -28.10 -20.92 17.12
CA ASN A 352 -26.81 -21.58 17.32
C ASN A 352 -26.19 -22.00 15.99
N TYR A 353 -27.00 -22.50 15.07
CA TYR A 353 -26.55 -22.86 13.73
C TYR A 353 -25.99 -21.65 12.96
N VAL A 354 -26.71 -20.52 12.96
CA VAL A 354 -26.26 -19.27 12.34
C VAL A 354 -25.01 -18.71 13.03
N TYR A 355 -24.97 -18.75 14.36
CA TYR A 355 -23.86 -18.26 15.14
C TYR A 355 -22.58 -19.06 14.89
N ASN A 356 -22.67 -20.39 14.78
CA ASN A 356 -21.53 -21.25 14.46
C ASN A 356 -20.98 -20.96 13.06
N ASP A 357 -21.85 -20.73 12.07
CA ASP A 357 -21.44 -20.34 10.72
C ASP A 357 -20.68 -19.00 10.72
N PHE A 358 -21.22 -18.00 11.43
CA PHE A 358 -20.53 -16.72 11.67
C PHE A 358 -19.17 -16.92 12.38
N TYR A 359 -19.13 -17.72 13.45
CA TYR A 359 -17.94 -17.94 14.25
C TYR A 359 -16.83 -18.59 13.43
N ASN A 360 -17.14 -19.59 12.61
CA ASN A 360 -16.19 -20.24 11.73
C ASN A 360 -15.57 -19.25 10.73
N ASN A 361 -16.39 -18.41 10.09
CA ASN A 361 -15.90 -17.35 9.19
C ASN A 361 -15.01 -16.34 9.93
N ASN A 362 -15.41 -15.93 11.14
CA ASN A 362 -14.62 -15.00 11.94
C ASN A 362 -13.29 -15.62 12.39
N SER A 363 -13.27 -16.91 12.75
CA SER A 363 -12.04 -17.63 13.11
C SER A 363 -11.04 -17.67 11.95
N ILE A 364 -11.49 -17.96 10.72
CA ILE A 364 -10.65 -17.93 9.52
C ILE A 364 -10.05 -16.54 9.31
N ILE A 365 -10.85 -15.48 9.48
CA ILE A 365 -10.39 -14.10 9.36
C ILE A 365 -9.33 -13.77 10.42
N GLN A 366 -9.55 -14.17 11.67
CA GLN A 366 -8.59 -13.96 12.75
C GLN A 366 -7.26 -14.69 12.49
N GLU A 367 -7.32 -15.94 12.04
CA GLU A 367 -6.13 -16.71 11.65
C GLU A 367 -5.35 -15.99 10.54
N LEU A 368 -6.03 -15.53 9.49
CA LEU A 368 -5.41 -14.80 8.39
C LEU A 368 -4.78 -13.47 8.85
N ILE A 369 -5.44 -12.73 9.75
CA ILE A 369 -4.91 -11.47 10.31
C ILE A 369 -3.62 -11.74 11.11
N VAL A 370 -3.63 -12.75 11.98
CA VAL A 370 -2.47 -13.14 12.78
C VAL A 370 -1.32 -13.62 11.90
N ASP A 371 -1.61 -14.42 10.86
CA ASP A 371 -0.62 -14.86 9.88
C ASP A 371 0.04 -13.68 9.17
N ILE A 372 -0.75 -12.73 8.66
CA ILE A 372 -0.23 -11.54 8.00
C ILE A 372 0.62 -10.70 8.96
N TYR A 373 0.13 -10.50 10.19
CA TYR A 373 0.87 -9.79 11.23
C TYR A 373 2.23 -10.42 11.48
N ASN A 374 2.27 -11.75 11.67
CA ASN A 374 3.51 -12.47 11.95
C ASN A 374 4.48 -12.43 10.75
N ILE A 375 3.97 -12.51 9.52
CA ILE A 375 4.81 -12.41 8.32
C ILE A 375 5.43 -11.02 8.23
N CYS A 376 4.62 -9.97 8.30
CA CYS A 376 5.09 -8.59 8.20
C CYS A 376 6.04 -8.21 9.33
N LYS A 377 5.71 -8.58 10.58
CA LYS A 377 6.46 -8.11 11.76
C LYS A 377 7.75 -8.89 12.01
N TYR A 378 7.75 -10.20 11.74
CA TYR A 378 8.83 -11.08 12.22
C TYR A 378 9.55 -11.87 11.12
N LYS A 379 8.97 -12.07 9.95
CA LYS A 379 9.54 -12.95 8.91
C LYS A 379 10.14 -12.16 7.75
N MET A 380 9.52 -11.03 7.39
CA MET A 380 9.96 -10.18 6.29
C MET A 380 10.82 -9.02 6.79
N ILE A 381 11.82 -8.64 5.99
CA ILE A 381 12.51 -7.36 6.15
C ILE A 381 11.61 -6.30 5.49
N SER A 382 11.43 -5.16 6.13
CA SER A 382 10.65 -4.06 5.55
C SER A 382 11.38 -3.47 4.35
N LEU A 383 10.67 -3.19 3.26
CA LEU A 383 11.23 -2.49 2.10
C LEU A 383 11.83 -1.12 2.51
N TYR A 384 11.25 -0.48 3.51
CA TYR A 384 11.74 0.81 4.01
C TYR A 384 13.10 0.69 4.71
N ASP A 385 13.44 -0.46 5.30
CA ASP A 385 14.76 -0.70 5.88
C ASP A 385 15.83 -0.86 4.79
N TYR A 386 15.46 -1.44 3.64
CA TYR A 386 16.32 -1.49 2.45
C TYR A 386 16.62 -0.07 1.91
N TYR A 387 15.60 0.78 1.78
CA TYR A 387 15.83 2.19 1.37
C TYR A 387 16.65 2.99 2.39
N LEU A 388 16.49 2.69 3.68
CA LEU A 388 17.29 3.30 4.74
C LEU A 388 18.76 2.93 4.60
N LEU A 389 19.05 1.65 4.35
CA LEU A 389 20.41 1.18 4.09
C LEU A 389 21.02 1.87 2.86
N ASN A 390 20.27 1.96 1.75
CA ASN A 390 20.72 2.67 0.56
C ASN A 390 20.98 4.16 0.83
N GLY A 391 20.15 4.80 1.66
CA GLY A 391 20.36 6.18 2.10
C GLY A 391 21.66 6.38 2.88
N ILE A 392 21.98 5.45 3.80
CA ILE A 392 23.24 5.47 4.54
C ILE A 392 24.43 5.35 3.59
N ILE A 393 24.36 4.44 2.60
CA ILE A 393 25.41 4.27 1.60
C ILE A 393 25.63 5.56 0.80
N ILE A 394 24.55 6.21 0.32
CA ILE A 394 24.63 7.49 -0.41
C ILE A 394 25.26 8.57 0.49
N LEU A 395 24.85 8.64 1.75
CA LEU A 395 25.36 9.63 2.70
C LEU A 395 26.86 9.45 2.94
N CYS A 396 27.34 8.22 3.12
CA CYS A 396 28.77 7.92 3.24
C CYS A 396 29.57 8.42 2.02
N VAL A 397 29.02 8.28 0.81
CA VAL A 397 29.66 8.73 -0.43
C VAL A 397 29.72 10.25 -0.50
N ILE A 398 28.63 10.94 -0.14
CA ILE A 398 28.59 12.40 -0.09
C ILE A 398 29.62 12.93 0.93
N ILE A 399 29.67 12.32 2.12
CA ILE A 399 30.64 12.68 3.17
C ILE A 399 32.07 12.43 2.69
N TYR A 400 32.35 11.28 2.08
CA TYR A 400 33.67 10.98 1.52
C TYR A 400 34.08 12.00 0.45
N TYR A 401 33.18 12.34 -0.49
CA TYR A 401 33.42 13.36 -1.50
C TYR A 401 33.71 14.72 -0.84
N PHE A 402 32.90 15.11 0.15
CA PHE A 402 33.14 16.34 0.91
C PHE A 402 34.55 16.37 1.54
N PHE A 403 34.95 15.30 2.24
CA PHE A 403 36.27 15.24 2.88
C PHE A 403 37.42 15.28 1.88
N LYS A 404 37.33 14.49 0.80
CA LYS A 404 38.38 14.40 -0.23
C LYS A 404 38.65 15.74 -0.93
N TYR A 405 37.62 16.57 -1.11
CA TYR A 405 37.74 17.83 -1.87
C TYR A 405 37.82 19.09 -0.99
N TYR A 406 37.45 19.02 0.30
CA TYR A 406 37.48 20.15 1.21
C TYR A 406 38.71 20.16 2.14
N PHE A 407 39.10 19.02 2.70
CA PHE A 407 40.23 18.94 3.66
C PHE A 407 41.57 18.59 3.00
N LYS A 408 41.59 18.34 1.69
CA LYS A 408 42.81 18.07 0.91
C LYS A 408 43.33 19.33 0.22
N LYS A 409 43.11 20.50 0.84
CA LYS A 409 43.71 21.78 0.47
C LYS A 409 44.81 22.12 1.47
#